data_AF-A0A6L4YAR0-F1
#
_entry.id   AF-A0A6L4YAR0-F1
#
_cell.length_a   1.000
_cell.length_b   1.000
_cell.length_c   1.000
_cell.angle_alpha   90.00
_cell.angle_beta   90.00
_cell.angle_gamma   90.00
#
_symmetry.space_group_name_H-M   'P 1'
#
loop_
_entity.id
_entity.type
_entity.pdbx_description
1 polymer ?
#
loop_
_entity_poly.entity_id
_entity_poly.type
_entity_poly.pdbx_seq_one_letter_code
_entity_poly.pdbx_strand_id
1 'polypeptide(L)'
;MRYEWDPQKNEWLKRERDISFEKIVFHLARGDVWKLADHPDQENYPGQRIYFVIVEDYIYLVPHLIEKDYIFLKTIIPSRKATRTYKNELEG
;
A
#
# COMPACT_ATOMS: atom_id res chain seq x y z
N MET A 1 -6.60 4.84 -14.95
CA MET A 1 -6.81 5.32 -13.56
C MET A 1 -5.50 5.93 -13.09
N ARG A 2 -5.52 7.13 -12.50
CA ARG A 2 -4.30 7.79 -11.99
C ARG A 2 -4.15 7.58 -10.47
N TYR A 3 -2.93 7.68 -9.95
CA TYR A 3 -2.68 7.66 -8.51
C TYR A 3 -2.50 9.09 -8.00
N GLU A 4 -3.14 9.39 -6.87
CA GLU A 4 -3.08 10.68 -6.19
C GLU A 4 -2.69 10.47 -4.73
N TRP A 5 -1.98 11.43 -4.15
CA TRP A 5 -1.60 11.43 -2.73
C TRP A 5 -1.35 12.86 -2.24
N ASP A 6 -1.29 13.02 -0.93
CA ASP A 6 -0.85 14.27 -0.32
C ASP A 6 0.69 14.43 -0.46
N PRO A 7 1.19 15.50 -1.12
CA PRO A 7 2.63 15.69 -1.32
C PRO A 7 3.41 15.88 0.00
N GLN A 8 2.85 16.59 0.98
CA GLN A 8 3.51 16.79 2.27
C GLN A 8 3.67 15.47 3.02
N LYS A 9 2.65 14.61 2.95
CA LYS A 9 2.71 13.27 3.51
C LYS A 9 3.75 12.39 2.81
N ASN A 10 3.88 12.53 1.50
CA ASN A 10 4.90 11.81 0.74
C ASN A 10 6.31 12.19 1.20
N GLU A 11 6.58 13.50 1.36
CA GLU A 11 7.86 13.99 1.85
C GLU A 11 8.14 13.53 3.29
N TRP A 12 7.11 13.48 4.14
CA TRP A 12 7.24 12.91 5.47
C TRP A 12 7.59 11.41 5.44
N LEU A 13 6.94 10.62 4.58
CA LEU A 13 7.25 9.18 4.42
C LEU A 13 8.68 8.95 3.93
N LYS A 14 9.17 9.79 3.00
CA LYS A 14 10.56 9.73 2.51
C LYS A 14 11.55 9.94 3.65
N ARG A 15 11.33 10.95 4.49
CA ARG A 15 12.23 11.31 5.59
C ARG A 15 12.22 10.30 6.74
N GLU A 16 11.03 9.88 7.17
CA GLU A 16 10.88 9.09 8.39
C GLU A 16 10.93 7.58 8.16
N ARG A 17 10.64 7.12 6.95
CA ARG A 17 10.45 5.69 6.65
C ARG A 17 11.20 5.20 5.42
N ASP A 18 12.00 6.06 4.78
CA ASP A 18 12.75 5.76 3.56
C ASP A 18 11.87 5.10 2.47
N ILE A 19 10.63 5.57 2.37
CA ILE A 19 9.63 5.04 1.42
C ILE A 19 8.80 6.18 0.86
N SER A 20 8.28 6.01 -0.36
CA SER A 20 7.48 7.05 -1.01
C SER A 20 6.32 6.47 -1.80
N PHE A 21 5.31 7.30 -2.06
CA PHE A 21 4.19 6.93 -2.93
C PHE A 21 4.64 6.70 -4.37
N GLU A 22 5.65 7.41 -4.87
CA GLU A 22 6.22 7.12 -6.20
C GLU A 22 6.79 5.70 -6.27
N LYS A 23 7.54 5.26 -5.25
CA LYS A 23 8.07 3.89 -5.17
C LYS A 23 6.92 2.86 -5.12
N ILE A 24 5.88 3.13 -4.33
CA ILE A 24 4.70 2.27 -4.28
C ILE A 24 4.00 2.20 -5.64
N VAL A 25 3.77 3.34 -6.32
CA VAL A 25 3.12 3.37 -7.63
C VAL A 25 3.93 2.62 -8.68
N PHE A 26 5.26 2.73 -8.64
CA PHE A 26 6.15 1.95 -9.50
C PHE A 26 5.93 0.44 -9.32
N HIS A 27 5.87 -0.05 -8.08
CA HIS A 27 5.60 -1.47 -7.78
C HIS A 27 4.16 -1.89 -8.15
N LEU A 28 3.18 -1.04 -7.89
CA LEU A 28 1.79 -1.28 -8.32
C LEU A 28 1.68 -1.43 -9.84
N ALA A 29 2.38 -0.58 -10.61
CA ALA A 29 2.39 -0.63 -12.07
C ALA A 29 3.06 -1.90 -12.63
N ARG A 30 3.98 -2.50 -11.86
CA ARG A 30 4.64 -3.78 -12.20
C ARG A 30 3.81 -5.00 -11.82
N GLY A 31 2.73 -4.81 -11.05
CA GLY A 31 1.93 -5.91 -10.52
C GLY A 31 2.55 -6.54 -9.26
N ASP A 32 3.46 -5.86 -8.57
CA ASP A 32 4.11 -6.33 -7.34
C ASP A 32 3.14 -6.22 -6.14
N VAL A 33 1.97 -6.84 -6.27
CA VAL A 33 0.88 -6.84 -5.29
C VAL A 33 0.64 -8.26 -4.84
N TRP A 34 0.88 -8.53 -3.56
CA TRP A 34 0.59 -9.84 -2.97
C TRP A 34 -0.91 -10.05 -2.82
N LYS A 35 -1.65 -9.03 -2.34
CA LYS A 35 -3.11 -9.09 -2.21
C LYS A 35 -3.77 -7.72 -2.10
N LEU A 36 -5.08 -7.72 -2.29
CA LEU A 36 -5.99 -6.61 -2.02
C LEU A 36 -7.01 -7.06 -0.98
N ALA A 37 -7.28 -6.24 0.02
CA ALA A 37 -8.33 -6.50 1.01
C ALA A 37 -9.09 -5.22 1.35
N ASP A 38 -10.34 -5.36 1.75
CA ASP A 38 -11.08 -4.25 2.35
C ASP A 38 -10.49 -3.92 3.73
N HIS A 39 -10.59 -2.65 4.15
CA HIS A 39 -10.22 -2.26 5.51
C HIS A 39 -11.09 -3.05 6.51
N PRO A 40 -10.53 -3.64 7.58
CA PRO A 40 -11.28 -4.51 8.49
C PRO A 40 -12.40 -3.78 9.22
N ASP A 41 -12.23 -2.47 9.43
CA ASP A 41 -13.20 -1.59 10.04
C ASP A 41 -13.83 -0.70 8.95
N GLN A 42 -14.85 -1.24 8.26
CA GLN A 42 -15.59 -0.51 7.23
C GLN A 42 -16.58 0.50 7.83
N GLU A 43 -16.95 0.36 9.10
CA GLU A 43 -17.86 1.31 9.76
C GLU A 43 -17.17 2.67 9.92
N ASN A 44 -15.91 2.69 10.36
CA ASN A 44 -15.14 3.93 10.50
C ASN A 44 -14.43 4.34 9.19
N TYR A 45 -14.17 3.39 8.29
CA TYR A 45 -13.45 3.65 7.03
C TYR A 45 -14.19 3.11 5.80
N PRO A 46 -15.42 3.60 5.52
CA PRO A 46 -16.25 3.09 4.45
C PRO A 46 -15.58 3.27 3.09
N GLY A 47 -15.53 2.18 2.31
CA GLY A 47 -14.96 2.16 0.97
C GLY A 47 -13.43 2.15 0.93
N GLN A 48 -12.77 2.13 2.09
CA GLN A 48 -11.31 2.04 2.15
C GLN A 48 -10.85 0.60 1.91
N ARG A 49 -9.85 0.48 1.04
CA ARG A 49 -9.18 -0.78 0.71
C ARG A 49 -7.70 -0.68 1.02
N ILE A 50 -7.02 -1.82 1.04
CA ILE A 50 -5.61 -1.94 1.38
C ILE A 50 -4.92 -2.79 0.31
N TYR A 51 -3.96 -2.17 -0.38
CA TYR A 51 -2.98 -2.93 -1.17
C TYR A 51 -1.90 -3.48 -0.25
N PHE A 52 -1.50 -4.72 -0.48
CA PHE A 52 -0.32 -5.33 0.13
C PHE A 52 0.76 -5.41 -0.94
N VAL A 53 1.62 -4.42 -0.98
CA VAL A 53 2.62 -4.20 -2.04
C VAL A 53 3.94 -4.82 -1.62
N ILE A 54 4.57 -5.57 -2.53
CA ILE A 54 5.88 -6.18 -2.33
C ILE A 54 6.93 -5.15 -2.74
N VAL A 55 7.80 -4.78 -1.80
CA VAL A 55 8.94 -3.89 -2.04
C VAL A 55 10.14 -4.55 -1.39
N GLU A 56 11.11 -4.98 -2.20
CA GLU A 56 12.35 -5.61 -1.71
C GLU A 56 12.06 -6.77 -0.71
N ASP A 57 11.19 -7.70 -1.11
CA ASP A 57 10.74 -8.86 -0.30
C ASP A 57 10.06 -8.51 1.04
N TYR A 58 9.65 -7.25 1.20
CA TYR A 58 8.91 -6.77 2.35
C TYR A 58 7.51 -6.27 1.94
N ILE A 59 6.50 -6.60 2.74
CA ILE A 59 5.12 -6.19 2.47
C ILE A 59 4.80 -4.86 3.13
N TYR A 60 4.35 -3.92 2.30
CA TYR A 60 3.81 -2.63 2.71
C TYR A 60 2.30 -2.59 2.51
N LEU A 61 1.58 -2.18 3.55
CA LEU A 61 0.15 -1.93 3.49
C LEU A 61 -0.05 -0.50 3.02
N VAL A 62 -0.85 -0.36 1.98
CA VAL A 62 -1.17 0.94 1.36
C VAL A 62 -2.69 1.12 1.36
N PRO A 63 -3.24 1.70 2.44
CA PRO A 63 -4.65 2.05 2.47
C PRO A 63 -4.96 3.10 1.40
N HIS A 64 -6.07 2.91 0.68
CA HIS A 64 -6.46 3.74 -0.43
C HIS A 64 -7.99 3.80 -0.61
N LEU A 65 -8.43 4.85 -1.29
CA LEU A 65 -9.80 5.01 -1.77
C LEU A 65 -9.82 4.90 -3.28
N ILE A 66 -10.76 4.14 -3.81
CA ILE A 66 -10.98 4.01 -5.25
C ILE A 66 -12.09 5.00 -5.62
N GLU A 67 -11.73 6.02 -6.37
CA GLU A 67 -12.66 7.00 -6.93
C GLU A 67 -12.92 6.69 -8.41
N LYS A 68 -13.79 7.45 -9.06
CA LYS A 68 -14.16 7.19 -10.46
C LYS A 68 -12.96 7.27 -11.42
N ASP A 69 -12.08 8.25 -11.22
CA ASP A 69 -10.98 8.56 -12.16
C ASP A 69 -9.58 8.32 -11.57
N TYR A 70 -9.48 8.23 -10.24
CA TYR A 70 -8.22 8.12 -9.52
C TYR A 70 -8.28 7.19 -8.31
N ILE A 71 -7.10 6.78 -7.84
CA ILE A 71 -6.91 6.05 -6.59
C ILE A 71 -6.13 6.95 -5.64
N PHE A 72 -6.72 7.27 -4.48
CA PHE A 72 -6.09 8.12 -3.48
C PHE A 72 -5.34 7.29 -2.44
N LEU A 73 -4.03 7.42 -2.37
CA LEU A 73 -3.19 6.71 -1.41
C LEU A 73 -3.12 7.48 -0.09
N LYS A 74 -3.57 6.84 1.00
CA LYS A 74 -3.67 7.48 2.31
C LYS A 74 -2.34 7.45 3.07
N THR A 75 -1.61 6.35 3.04
CA THR A 75 -0.37 6.16 3.81
C THR A 75 0.37 4.88 3.35
N ILE A 76 1.59 4.67 3.87
CA ILE A 76 2.40 3.48 3.63
C ILE A 76 2.85 2.92 4.98
N ILE A 77 2.47 1.67 5.28
CA ILE A 77 2.73 1.03 6.57
C ILE A 77 3.51 -0.26 6.35
N PRO A 78 4.76 -0.37 6.83
CA PRO A 78 5.47 -1.64 6.80
C PRO A 78 4.77 -2.65 7.70
N SER A 79 4.57 -3.89 7.24
CA SER A 79 3.94 -4.93 8.05
C SER A 79 4.77 -6.19 8.12
N ARG A 80 5.47 -6.34 9.25
CA ARG A 80 6.22 -7.57 9.58
C ARG A 80 5.33 -8.82 9.55
N LYS A 81 4.08 -8.71 10.01
CA LYS A 81 3.12 -9.81 10.00
C LYS A 81 2.82 -10.25 8.57
N ALA A 82 2.51 -9.29 7.69
CA ALA A 82 2.22 -9.57 6.29
C ALA A 82 3.45 -10.15 5.58
N THR A 83 4.64 -9.59 5.81
CA THR A 83 5.89 -10.10 5.25
C THR A 83 6.15 -11.56 5.66
N ARG A 84 5.93 -11.92 6.93
CA ARG A 84 6.11 -13.31 7.38
C ARG A 84 5.13 -14.26 6.69
N THR A 85 3.86 -13.87 6.57
CA THR A 85 2.87 -14.70 5.88
C THR A 85 3.22 -14.87 4.40
N TYR A 86 3.57 -13.79 3.71
CA TYR A 86 4.03 -13.84 2.32
C TYR A 86 5.21 -14.80 2.13
N LYS A 87 6.23 -14.71 2.99
CA LYS A 87 7.41 -15.60 2.92
C LYS A 87 7.04 -17.06 3.15
N ASN A 88 6.18 -17.34 4.14
CA ASN A 88 5.71 -18.71 4.38
C ASN A 88 4.92 -19.29 3.20
N GLU A 89 4.17 -18.46 2.46
CA GLU A 89 3.43 -18.89 1.26
C GLU A 89 4.35 -19.17 0.06
N LEU A 90 5.52 -18.53 -0.02
CA LEU A 90 6.50 -18.78 -1.08
C LEU A 90 7.30 -20.08 -0.87
N GLU A 91 7.50 -20.50 0.37
CA GLU A 91 8.28 -21.69 0.74
C GLU A 91 7.46 -22.99 0.74
N GLY A 92 6.14 -22.90 0.55
CA GLY A 92 5.20 -24.03 0.60
C GLY A 92 4.64 -24.46 -0.75
#